data_AF-U2J8C1-F1
#
_entry.id   AF-U2J8C1-F1
#
_cell.length_a   1.000
_cell.length_b   1.000
_cell.length_c   1.000
_cell.angle_alpha   90.00
_cell.angle_beta   90.00
_cell.angle_gamma   90.00
#
_symmetry.space_group_name_H-M   'P 1'
#
loop_
_entity.id
_entity.type
_entity.pdbx_description
1 polymer ?
#
loop_
_entity_poly.entity_id
_entity_poly.type
_entity_poly.pdbx_seq_one_letter_code
_entity_poly.pdbx_strand_id
1 'polypeptide(L)'
;MKLKLAILGISILSFTVGCEKKMDRIFEESPTERLNISIANVYSTLQANKDGWLVKYYPSKAMEFGGYTLFTKFTNSTDVVVEGDMTTLAAQTSTYAVIPGAGPILSFDTYNRIFHFFALPQYFNKEKEYQLPGFISDKAGIGASNEGMKGENDFLVTKVSSDSVVLEARRSYNKVVLLPIKSSEAGTILNAYRAAVAKFHPMGGYKFEVGTESINATFATAATKRALLIAGTSAPFAYRYTPTGLDFYTEYDIKGVKFKELKYVEPGGSYTKGYFTNEAGTVKLVPTT
;
A
#
# COMPACT_ATOMS: atom_id res chain seq x y z
N MET A 1 44.91 -15.49 63.45
CA MET A 1 44.28 -16.44 62.51
C MET A 1 42.75 -16.35 62.46
N LYS A 2 42.05 -15.96 63.55
CA LYS A 2 40.58 -15.93 63.61
C LYS A 2 39.91 -14.79 62.81
N LEU A 3 40.60 -13.67 62.55
CA LEU A 3 40.05 -12.54 61.79
C LEU A 3 40.06 -12.76 60.27
N LYS A 4 41.02 -13.55 59.74
CA LYS A 4 41.11 -13.86 58.30
C LYS A 4 40.07 -14.91 57.85
N LEU A 5 39.67 -15.82 58.75
CA LEU A 5 38.57 -16.77 58.48
C LEU A 5 37.19 -16.10 58.49
N ALA A 6 37.00 -15.03 59.28
CA ALA A 6 35.73 -14.30 59.31
C ALA A 6 35.47 -13.53 58.00
N ILE A 7 36.52 -12.99 57.38
CA ILE A 7 36.43 -12.23 56.11
C ILE A 7 36.16 -13.18 54.93
N LEU A 8 36.67 -14.41 54.97
CA LEU A 8 36.43 -15.42 53.93
C LEU A 8 35.00 -16.01 53.99
N GLY A 9 34.41 -16.12 55.19
CA GLY A 9 33.03 -16.58 55.38
C GLY A 9 31.96 -15.57 54.95
N ILE A 10 32.25 -14.27 55.04
CA ILE A 10 31.33 -13.19 54.65
C ILE A 10 31.33 -12.95 53.13
N SER A 11 32.45 -13.21 52.45
CA SER A 11 32.55 -13.05 50.99
C SER A 11 31.76 -14.13 50.21
N ILE A 12 31.65 -15.35 50.77
CA ILE A 12 30.92 -16.47 50.13
C ILE A 12 29.39 -16.33 50.27
N LEU A 13 28.89 -15.60 51.28
CA LEU A 13 27.45 -15.40 51.50
C LEU A 13 26.84 -14.28 50.63
N SER A 14 27.65 -13.54 49.87
CA SER A 14 27.21 -12.39 49.09
C SER A 14 26.78 -12.72 47.65
N PHE A 15 26.85 -13.99 47.24
CA PHE A 15 26.52 -14.42 45.86
C PHE A 15 25.13 -15.04 45.68
N THR A 16 24.29 -15.12 46.72
CA THR A 16 22.95 -15.75 46.62
C THR A 16 21.79 -14.76 46.67
N VAL A 17 22.05 -13.46 46.72
CA VAL A 17 21.01 -12.44 46.46
C VAL A 17 21.06 -12.06 44.98
N GLY A 18 20.90 -13.07 44.12
CA GLY A 18 20.40 -12.81 42.77
C GLY A 18 19.07 -12.09 42.95
N CYS A 19 19.01 -10.82 42.55
CA CYS A 19 17.81 -10.03 42.60
C CYS A 19 16.78 -10.72 41.69
N GLU A 20 15.98 -11.64 42.24
CA GLU A 20 14.69 -12.01 41.68
C GLU A 20 13.85 -10.73 41.75
N LYS A 21 14.01 -9.87 40.73
CA LYS A 21 12.97 -8.95 40.38
C LYS A 21 11.82 -9.83 39.92
N LYS A 22 10.97 -10.23 40.87
CA LYS A 22 9.60 -10.67 40.60
C LYS A 22 8.91 -9.46 39.98
N MET A 23 9.18 -9.25 38.69
CA MET A 23 8.43 -8.31 37.89
C MET A 23 7.09 -8.99 37.67
N ASP A 24 6.04 -8.38 38.21
CA ASP A 24 4.68 -8.77 37.89
C ASP A 24 4.55 -8.82 36.38
N ARG A 25 4.01 -9.93 35.87
CA ARG A 25 3.84 -10.09 34.44
C ARG A 25 2.82 -9.06 33.98
N ILE A 26 3.22 -8.18 33.06
CA ILE A 26 2.31 -7.22 32.42
C ILE A 26 1.23 -7.95 31.59
N PHE A 27 1.55 -9.16 31.12
CA PHE A 27 0.66 -10.02 30.35
C PHE A 27 0.63 -11.42 30.93
N GLU A 28 -0.57 -12.00 31.00
CA GLU A 28 -0.76 -13.38 31.43
C GLU A 28 -0.16 -14.38 30.43
N GLU A 29 -0.35 -14.14 29.12
CA GLU A 29 0.19 -15.03 28.08
C GLU A 29 1.67 -14.78 27.78
N SER A 30 2.35 -15.82 27.31
CA SER A 30 3.73 -15.69 26.82
C SER A 30 3.80 -14.82 25.55
N PRO A 31 4.95 -14.18 25.24
CA PRO A 31 5.13 -13.46 23.98
C PRO A 31 4.82 -14.31 22.73
N THR A 32 5.20 -15.58 22.74
CA THR A 32 4.92 -16.53 21.65
C THR A 32 3.42 -16.78 21.48
N GLU A 33 2.71 -16.97 22.60
CA GLU A 33 1.27 -17.20 22.59
C GLU A 33 0.50 -15.99 22.06
N ARG A 34 0.85 -14.77 22.51
CA ARG A 34 0.26 -13.54 21.97
C ARG A 34 0.51 -13.37 20.47
N LEU A 35 1.72 -13.72 20.00
CA LEU A 35 2.04 -13.67 18.57
C LEU A 35 1.20 -14.66 17.78
N ASN A 36 1.05 -15.90 18.26
CA ASN A 36 0.23 -16.92 17.62
C ASN A 36 -1.25 -16.54 17.58
N ILE A 37 -1.78 -15.94 18.66
CA ILE A 37 -3.14 -15.38 18.70
C ILE A 37 -3.31 -14.29 17.64
N SER A 38 -2.33 -13.39 17.53
CA SER A 38 -2.35 -12.31 16.53
C SER A 38 -2.29 -12.85 15.09
N ILE A 39 -1.45 -13.85 14.83
CA ILE A 39 -1.39 -14.55 13.54
C ILE A 39 -2.73 -15.20 13.19
N ALA A 40 -3.33 -15.93 14.14
CA ALA A 40 -4.63 -16.56 13.94
C ALA A 40 -5.74 -15.53 13.64
N ASN A 41 -5.73 -14.39 14.35
CA ASN A 41 -6.67 -13.30 14.13
C ASN A 41 -6.53 -12.65 12.74
N VAL A 42 -5.30 -12.55 12.22
CA VAL A 42 -5.06 -12.07 10.85
C VAL A 42 -5.65 -13.05 9.84
N TYR A 43 -5.35 -14.35 9.95
CA TYR A 43 -5.95 -15.36 9.07
C TYR A 43 -7.47 -15.32 9.11
N SER A 44 -8.08 -15.32 10.29
CA SER A 44 -9.54 -15.32 10.43
C SER A 44 -10.17 -14.06 9.84
N THR A 45 -9.57 -12.89 10.08
CA THR A 45 -10.09 -11.61 9.55
C THR A 45 -10.02 -11.58 8.03
N LEU A 46 -8.87 -11.91 7.45
CA LEU A 46 -8.67 -11.90 6.00
C LEU A 46 -9.66 -12.84 5.29
N GLN A 47 -9.89 -14.03 5.85
CA GLN A 47 -10.78 -15.06 5.30
C GLN A 47 -12.27 -14.83 5.61
N ALA A 48 -12.60 -14.00 6.61
CA ALA A 48 -13.98 -13.71 6.96
C ALA A 48 -14.69 -12.93 5.85
N ASN A 49 -13.98 -12.06 5.13
CA ASN A 49 -14.54 -11.39 3.96
C ASN A 49 -14.46 -12.29 2.71
N LYS A 50 -15.58 -12.93 2.38
CA LYS A 50 -15.70 -13.85 1.23
C LYS A 50 -15.71 -13.15 -0.12
N ASP A 51 -16.00 -11.85 -0.16
CA ASP A 51 -15.96 -11.05 -1.39
C ASP A 51 -14.57 -10.44 -1.64
N GLY A 52 -13.67 -10.55 -0.65
CA GLY A 52 -12.28 -10.12 -0.76
C GLY A 52 -12.04 -8.69 -0.30
N TRP A 53 -10.84 -8.19 -0.58
CA TRP A 53 -10.32 -6.95 -0.07
C TRP A 53 -9.81 -6.09 -1.21
N LEU A 54 -10.12 -4.80 -1.15
CA LEU A 54 -9.51 -3.79 -1.96
C LEU A 54 -8.23 -3.32 -1.27
N VAL A 55 -7.09 -3.42 -1.95
CA VAL A 55 -5.77 -3.10 -1.43
C VAL A 55 -5.30 -1.77 -2.01
N LYS A 56 -5.02 -0.78 -1.16
CA LYS A 56 -4.32 0.45 -1.54
C LYS A 56 -2.81 0.19 -1.50
N TYR A 57 -2.18 0.03 -2.67
CA TYR A 57 -0.77 -0.36 -2.78
C TYR A 57 0.09 0.76 -3.38
N TYR A 58 1.26 1.01 -2.79
CA TYR A 58 2.18 2.10 -3.19
C TYR A 58 3.63 1.59 -3.17
N PRO A 59 4.22 1.21 -4.31
CA PRO A 59 5.59 0.72 -4.37
C PRO A 59 6.60 1.87 -4.27
N SER A 60 7.84 1.53 -3.87
CA SER A 60 8.96 2.44 -3.59
C SER A 60 8.75 3.40 -2.41
N LYS A 61 9.82 3.61 -1.64
CA LYS A 61 9.84 4.50 -0.47
C LYS A 61 9.42 5.94 -0.75
N ALA A 62 9.75 6.48 -1.92
CA ALA A 62 9.33 7.84 -2.29
C ALA A 62 7.97 7.86 -3.02
N MET A 63 7.36 6.70 -3.26
CA MET A 63 6.08 6.52 -3.95
C MET A 63 6.06 7.18 -5.34
N GLU A 64 7.22 7.30 -5.98
CA GLU A 64 7.41 7.98 -7.26
C GLU A 64 6.65 7.31 -8.41
N PHE A 65 6.28 6.04 -8.23
CA PHE A 65 5.49 5.28 -9.20
C PHE A 65 3.98 5.43 -9.04
N GLY A 66 3.52 6.09 -7.97
CA GLY A 66 2.10 6.29 -7.71
C GLY A 66 1.45 5.12 -6.98
N GLY A 67 0.11 5.17 -6.89
CA GLY A 67 -0.73 4.19 -6.21
C GLY A 67 -1.51 3.28 -7.15
N TYR A 68 -1.75 2.07 -6.68
CA TYR A 68 -2.44 1.01 -7.38
C TYR A 68 -3.54 0.44 -6.51
N THR A 69 -4.66 0.10 -7.14
CA THR A 69 -5.72 -0.66 -6.48
C THR A 69 -5.63 -2.11 -6.92
N LEU A 70 -5.28 -2.97 -5.97
CA LEU A 70 -5.34 -4.43 -6.14
C LEU A 70 -6.60 -4.95 -5.46
N PHE A 71 -7.02 -6.14 -5.86
CA PHE A 71 -8.14 -6.86 -5.27
C PHE A 71 -7.63 -8.23 -4.86
N THR A 72 -7.74 -8.57 -3.58
CA THR A 72 -7.25 -9.83 -3.04
C THR A 72 -8.38 -10.62 -2.39
N LYS A 73 -8.50 -11.90 -2.70
CA LYS A 73 -9.49 -12.79 -2.10
C LYS A 73 -8.77 -14.01 -1.52
N PHE A 74 -8.74 -14.08 -0.18
CA PHE A 74 -8.16 -15.19 0.56
C PHE A 74 -9.18 -16.32 0.59
N THR A 75 -9.01 -17.30 -0.30
CA THR A 75 -10.01 -18.35 -0.54
C THR A 75 -9.95 -19.45 0.50
N ASN A 76 -8.77 -19.70 1.06
CA ASN A 76 -8.51 -20.63 2.15
C ASN A 76 -7.26 -20.18 2.94
N SER A 77 -6.69 -21.05 3.78
CA SER A 77 -5.50 -20.76 4.61
C SER A 77 -4.17 -20.72 3.86
N THR A 78 -4.19 -20.96 2.55
CA THR A 78 -3.01 -21.02 1.69
C THR A 78 -3.17 -20.12 0.48
N ASP A 79 -4.33 -20.13 -0.17
CA ASP A 79 -4.51 -19.51 -1.47
C ASP A 79 -5.09 -18.09 -1.39
N VAL A 80 -4.56 -17.21 -2.23
CA VAL A 80 -5.05 -15.87 -2.48
C VAL A 80 -5.19 -15.65 -3.99
N VAL A 81 -6.35 -15.15 -4.39
CA VAL A 81 -6.60 -14.69 -5.75
C VAL A 81 -6.33 -13.19 -5.81
N VAL A 82 -5.56 -12.75 -6.82
CA VAL A 82 -5.18 -11.35 -7.00
C VAL A 82 -5.65 -10.85 -8.36
N GLU A 83 -6.24 -9.65 -8.37
CA GLU A 83 -6.58 -8.86 -9.55
C GLU A 83 -6.10 -7.41 -9.35
N GLY A 84 -6.11 -6.60 -10.42
CA GLY A 84 -5.63 -5.23 -10.35
C GLY A 84 -6.27 -4.28 -11.35
N ASP A 85 -6.36 -3.01 -10.96
CA ASP A 85 -6.92 -1.93 -11.79
C ASP A 85 -6.09 -1.64 -13.06
N MET A 86 -4.80 -1.96 -13.04
CA MET A 86 -3.83 -1.56 -14.04
C MET A 86 -3.71 -2.53 -15.21
N THR A 87 -4.33 -3.70 -15.10
CA THR A 87 -4.19 -4.80 -16.05
C THR A 87 -5.53 -5.42 -16.40
N THR A 88 -5.63 -5.92 -17.62
CA THR A 88 -6.73 -6.77 -18.09
C THR A 88 -6.41 -8.26 -17.98
N LEU A 89 -5.25 -8.62 -17.39
CA LEU A 89 -4.92 -10.00 -17.10
C LEU A 89 -6.01 -10.62 -16.20
N ALA A 90 -6.35 -11.87 -16.50
CA ALA A 90 -7.24 -12.65 -15.66
C ALA A 90 -6.67 -12.82 -14.25
N ALA A 91 -7.56 -13.01 -13.27
CA ALA A 91 -7.18 -13.24 -11.89
C ALA A 91 -6.07 -14.29 -11.77
N GLN A 92 -5.09 -14.03 -10.91
CA GLN A 92 -3.96 -14.92 -10.67
C GLN A 92 -4.07 -15.48 -9.26
N THR A 93 -4.08 -16.80 -9.14
CA THR A 93 -4.01 -17.48 -7.84
C THR A 93 -2.56 -17.71 -7.47
N SER A 94 -2.22 -17.39 -6.24
CA SER A 94 -0.94 -17.70 -5.61
C SER A 94 -1.19 -18.03 -4.15
N THR A 95 -0.11 -18.19 -3.38
CA THR A 95 -0.19 -18.47 -1.95
C THR A 95 0.16 -17.26 -1.10
N TYR A 96 -0.29 -17.30 0.15
CA TYR A 96 0.08 -16.36 1.19
C TYR A 96 0.32 -17.10 2.50
N ALA A 97 1.12 -16.48 3.36
CA ALA A 97 1.34 -16.93 4.72
C ALA A 97 1.29 -15.76 5.70
N VAL A 98 0.86 -16.02 6.94
CA VAL A 98 1.04 -15.08 8.05
C VAL A 98 2.07 -15.68 9.00
N ILE A 99 3.29 -15.13 8.97
CA ILE A 99 4.45 -15.69 9.67
C ILE A 99 4.83 -14.84 10.90
N PRO A 100 5.46 -15.45 11.92
CA PRO A 100 5.95 -14.73 13.08
C PRO A 100 7.15 -13.84 12.74
N GLY A 101 7.17 -12.62 13.31
CA GLY A 101 8.29 -11.68 13.22
C GLY A 101 8.24 -10.67 14.37
N ALA A 102 8.51 -9.39 14.10
CA ALA A 102 8.27 -8.29 15.06
C ALA A 102 6.77 -8.10 15.41
N GLY A 103 5.91 -8.75 14.64
CA GLY A 103 4.47 -8.93 14.77
C GLY A 103 4.06 -9.95 13.70
N PRO A 104 2.76 -10.14 13.43
CA PRO A 104 2.34 -10.93 12.27
C PRO A 104 2.84 -10.28 10.98
N ILE A 105 3.47 -11.07 10.11
CA ILE A 105 3.91 -10.63 8.78
C ILE A 105 3.05 -11.34 7.76
N LEU A 106 2.27 -10.59 6.98
CA LEU A 106 1.58 -11.11 5.81
C LEU A 106 2.57 -11.17 4.65
N SER A 107 2.81 -12.36 4.14
CA SER A 107 3.73 -12.65 3.03
C SER A 107 2.96 -13.22 1.84
N PHE A 108 3.24 -12.72 0.64
CA PHE A 108 2.80 -13.32 -0.62
C PHE A 108 3.99 -14.12 -1.18
N ASP A 109 4.00 -15.42 -0.94
CA ASP A 109 5.22 -16.25 -0.94
C ASP A 109 5.42 -17.09 -2.22
N THR A 110 4.41 -17.20 -3.08
CA THR A 110 4.57 -17.81 -4.42
C THR A 110 4.26 -16.83 -5.54
N TYR A 111 4.88 -17.06 -6.70
CA TYR A 111 4.86 -16.10 -7.78
C TYR A 111 3.45 -15.79 -8.30
N ASN A 112 3.07 -14.52 -8.26
CA ASN A 112 1.84 -13.98 -8.83
C ASN A 112 2.19 -12.85 -9.81
N ARG A 113 1.82 -13.00 -11.09
CA ARG A 113 2.18 -12.02 -12.14
C ARG A 113 1.65 -10.60 -11.87
N ILE A 114 0.50 -10.48 -11.22
CA ILE A 114 -0.11 -9.17 -10.93
C ILE A 114 0.55 -8.54 -9.70
N PHE A 115 0.69 -9.32 -8.62
CA PHE A 115 1.25 -8.81 -7.36
C PHE A 115 2.76 -8.56 -7.44
N HIS A 116 3.52 -9.50 -8.00
CA HIS A 116 4.98 -9.38 -8.05
C HIS A 116 5.49 -8.50 -9.18
N PHE A 117 4.62 -8.00 -10.06
CA PHE A 117 4.99 -7.03 -11.11
C PHE A 117 5.77 -5.84 -10.56
N PHE A 118 5.40 -5.35 -9.37
CA PHE A 118 6.06 -4.18 -8.76
C PHE A 118 7.48 -4.47 -8.26
N ALA A 119 7.76 -5.71 -7.87
CA ALA A 119 9.08 -6.14 -7.40
C ALA A 119 9.95 -6.72 -8.53
N LEU A 120 9.34 -7.02 -9.67
CA LEU A 120 10.02 -7.66 -10.79
C LEU A 120 11.04 -6.69 -11.43
N PRO A 121 12.33 -7.10 -11.55
CA PRO A 121 13.32 -6.28 -12.23
C PRO A 121 12.86 -5.90 -13.63
N GLN A 122 12.99 -4.61 -13.98
CA GLN A 122 12.47 -4.08 -15.24
C GLN A 122 13.09 -4.76 -16.48
N TYR A 123 14.25 -5.41 -16.35
CA TYR A 123 14.82 -6.27 -17.38
C TYR A 123 13.85 -7.38 -17.84
N PHE A 124 13.17 -8.04 -16.91
CA PHE A 124 12.24 -9.14 -17.23
C PHE A 124 10.92 -8.66 -17.85
N ASN A 125 10.51 -7.41 -17.60
CA ASN A 125 9.31 -6.82 -18.20
C ASN A 125 9.36 -6.72 -19.75
N LYS A 126 10.51 -7.00 -20.36
CA LYS A 126 10.65 -7.08 -21.81
C LYS A 126 10.12 -8.39 -22.40
N GLU A 127 10.04 -9.44 -21.58
CA GLU A 127 9.51 -10.73 -22.01
C GLU A 127 7.99 -10.78 -21.83
N LYS A 128 7.30 -11.29 -22.85
CA LYS A 128 5.83 -11.35 -22.90
C LYS A 128 5.20 -12.08 -21.72
N GLU A 129 5.89 -13.08 -21.16
CA GLU A 129 5.44 -13.86 -20.01
C GLU A 129 5.34 -13.01 -18.72
N TYR A 130 6.16 -11.97 -18.60
CA TYR A 130 6.19 -11.09 -17.43
C TYR A 130 5.42 -9.79 -17.61
N GLN A 131 5.02 -9.48 -18.85
CA GLN A 131 4.21 -8.30 -19.15
C GLN A 131 2.77 -8.45 -18.63
N LEU A 132 2.21 -7.33 -18.17
CA LEU A 132 0.80 -7.21 -17.86
C LEU A 132 0.08 -6.56 -19.06
N PRO A 133 -0.90 -7.23 -19.70
CA PRO A 133 -1.74 -6.57 -20.68
C PRO A 133 -2.60 -5.49 -20.01
N GLY A 134 -3.00 -4.46 -20.76
CA GLY A 134 -3.92 -3.43 -20.28
C GLY A 134 -3.29 -2.05 -20.23
N PHE A 135 -3.48 -1.36 -19.10
CA PHE A 135 -3.28 0.10 -19.01
C PHE A 135 -1.84 0.51 -18.74
N ILE A 136 -1.04 -0.37 -18.13
CA ILE A 136 0.41 -0.20 -18.09
C ILE A 136 0.97 -0.77 -19.40
N SER A 137 1.64 0.07 -20.19
CA SER A 137 2.22 -0.39 -21.46
C SER A 137 3.25 -1.49 -21.23
N ASP A 138 3.04 -2.61 -21.91
CA ASP A 138 3.94 -3.75 -22.11
C ASP A 138 5.36 -3.38 -22.59
N LYS A 139 5.55 -2.21 -23.20
CA LYS A 139 6.83 -1.76 -23.77
C LYS A 139 7.60 -0.80 -22.86
N ALA A 140 6.91 -0.05 -22.02
CA ALA A 140 7.53 0.93 -21.14
C ALA A 140 7.96 0.21 -19.87
N GLY A 141 9.16 -0.35 -19.85
CA GLY A 141 9.72 -0.92 -18.63
C GLY A 141 9.71 0.15 -17.52
N ILE A 142 8.80 0.03 -16.55
CA ILE A 142 8.70 0.93 -15.40
C ILE A 142 9.65 0.44 -14.31
N GLY A 143 10.35 1.40 -13.69
CA GLY A 143 11.28 1.12 -12.62
C GLY A 143 12.69 0.80 -13.10
N ALA A 144 13.59 0.56 -12.16
CA ALA A 144 15.00 0.32 -12.45
C ALA A 144 15.25 -1.12 -12.92
N SER A 145 16.25 -1.31 -13.77
CA SER A 145 16.51 -2.60 -14.45
C SER A 145 16.74 -3.78 -13.51
N ASN A 146 17.26 -3.54 -12.30
CA ASN A 146 17.60 -4.56 -11.30
C ASN A 146 16.60 -4.70 -10.14
N GLU A 147 15.74 -3.71 -9.90
CA GLU A 147 14.84 -3.68 -8.73
C GLU A 147 13.38 -3.34 -9.07
N GLY A 148 13.09 -3.10 -10.36
CA GLY A 148 11.75 -2.78 -10.82
C GLY A 148 11.21 -1.51 -10.15
N MET A 149 9.97 -1.57 -9.70
CA MET A 149 9.31 -0.48 -8.98
C MET A 149 9.59 -0.51 -7.48
N LYS A 150 10.51 -1.37 -7.01
CA LYS A 150 10.80 -1.59 -5.58
C LYS A 150 9.57 -2.04 -4.80
N GLY A 151 8.76 -2.89 -5.42
CA GLY A 151 7.68 -3.60 -4.75
C GLY A 151 8.20 -4.57 -3.69
N GLU A 152 7.29 -5.08 -2.87
CA GLU A 152 7.59 -5.87 -1.68
C GLU A 152 6.56 -6.99 -1.52
N ASN A 153 6.98 -8.08 -0.88
CA ASN A 153 6.14 -9.28 -0.72
C ASN A 153 5.73 -9.50 0.74
N ASP A 154 6.47 -8.91 1.68
CA ASP A 154 6.28 -9.06 3.12
C ASP A 154 5.83 -7.74 3.73
N PHE A 155 4.77 -7.82 4.54
CA PHE A 155 4.19 -6.65 5.19
C PHE A 155 3.91 -6.93 6.66
N LEU A 156 4.39 -6.06 7.53
CA LEU A 156 4.04 -6.10 8.95
C LEU A 156 2.58 -5.70 9.12
N VAL A 157 1.78 -6.55 9.76
CA VAL A 157 0.39 -6.21 10.10
C VAL A 157 0.40 -5.30 11.34
N THR A 158 -0.03 -4.05 11.17
CA THR A 158 -0.03 -3.04 12.25
C THR A 158 -1.43 -2.81 12.82
N LYS A 159 -2.48 -3.13 12.07
CA LYS A 159 -3.88 -3.14 12.54
C LYS A 159 -4.67 -4.23 11.82
N VAL A 160 -5.54 -4.92 12.55
CA VAL A 160 -6.47 -5.92 12.00
C VAL A 160 -7.86 -5.71 12.60
N SER A 161 -8.87 -5.61 11.74
CA SER A 161 -10.29 -5.45 12.11
C SER A 161 -11.19 -5.79 10.92
N SER A 162 -12.49 -5.97 11.14
CA SER A 162 -13.48 -6.16 10.07
C SER A 162 -13.52 -4.98 9.09
N ASP A 163 -13.23 -3.77 9.57
CA ASP A 163 -13.38 -2.54 8.78
C ASP A 163 -12.13 -2.23 7.95
N SER A 164 -10.96 -2.69 8.41
CA SER A 164 -9.68 -2.49 7.72
C SER A 164 -8.59 -3.38 8.28
N VAL A 165 -7.68 -3.80 7.40
CA VAL A 165 -6.36 -4.32 7.78
C VAL A 165 -5.31 -3.33 7.29
N VAL A 166 -4.44 -2.88 8.20
CA VAL A 166 -3.37 -1.94 7.89
C VAL A 166 -2.04 -2.67 7.99
N LEU A 167 -1.25 -2.48 6.95
CA LEU A 167 0.02 -3.13 6.73
C LEU A 167 1.10 -2.07 6.57
N GLU A 168 2.33 -2.40 6.96
CA GLU A 168 3.53 -1.61 6.70
C GLU A 168 4.51 -2.46 5.90
N ALA A 169 4.92 -1.96 4.74
CA ALA A 169 5.89 -2.62 3.89
C ALA A 169 7.30 -2.57 4.53
N ARG A 170 8.04 -3.68 4.50
CA ARG A 170 9.21 -3.89 5.36
C ARG A 170 10.44 -3.07 5.01
N ARG A 171 10.59 -2.63 3.76
CA ARG A 171 11.73 -1.86 3.24
C ARG A 171 11.38 -0.40 3.00
N SER A 172 10.22 -0.15 2.39
CA SER A 172 9.77 1.22 2.10
C SER A 172 9.15 1.91 3.30
N TYR A 173 8.61 1.16 4.27
CA TYR A 173 7.77 1.63 5.37
C TYR A 173 6.47 2.30 4.88
N ASN A 174 6.09 2.08 3.62
CA ASN A 174 4.83 2.58 3.10
C ASN A 174 3.67 1.80 3.71
N LYS A 175 2.59 2.53 3.98
CA LYS A 175 1.35 1.96 4.49
C LYS A 175 0.54 1.36 3.34
N VAL A 176 0.17 0.10 3.50
CA VAL A 176 -0.77 -0.60 2.62
C VAL A 176 -2.05 -0.83 3.40
N VAL A 177 -3.21 -0.52 2.81
CA VAL A 177 -4.51 -0.63 3.50
C VAL A 177 -5.43 -1.55 2.72
N LEU A 178 -5.97 -2.56 3.40
CA LEU A 178 -7.00 -3.44 2.89
C LEU A 178 -8.35 -2.94 3.42
N LEU A 179 -9.27 -2.69 2.51
CA LEU A 179 -10.67 -2.35 2.81
C LEU A 179 -11.57 -3.50 2.37
N PRO A 180 -12.53 -3.91 3.20
CA PRO A 180 -13.42 -5.01 2.86
C PRO A 180 -14.27 -4.63 1.64
N ILE A 181 -14.31 -5.52 0.63
CA ILE A 181 -15.27 -5.38 -0.47
C ILE A 181 -16.64 -5.75 0.05
N LYS A 182 -17.64 -4.91 -0.20
CA LYS A 182 -19.03 -5.18 0.14
C LYS A 182 -19.64 -6.14 -0.88
N SER A 183 -20.47 -7.07 -0.43
CA SER A 183 -21.15 -8.02 -1.33
C SER A 183 -21.97 -7.34 -2.43
N SER A 184 -22.55 -6.17 -2.17
CA SER A 184 -23.29 -5.38 -3.16
C SER A 184 -22.42 -4.83 -4.30
N GLU A 185 -21.11 -4.74 -4.11
CA GLU A 185 -20.15 -4.15 -5.05
C GLU A 185 -19.24 -5.22 -5.70
N ALA A 186 -19.19 -6.43 -5.15
CA ALA A 186 -18.22 -7.47 -5.51
C ALA A 186 -18.18 -7.77 -7.03
N GLY A 187 -19.34 -7.80 -7.69
CA GLY A 187 -19.43 -8.10 -9.11
C GLY A 187 -19.03 -6.96 -10.05
N THR A 188 -18.91 -5.72 -9.57
CA THR A 188 -18.73 -4.53 -10.41
C THR A 188 -17.51 -3.70 -10.05
N ILE A 189 -16.99 -3.82 -8.82
CA ILE A 189 -15.96 -2.94 -8.28
C ILE A 189 -14.68 -2.94 -9.14
N LEU A 190 -14.17 -4.11 -9.53
CA LEU A 190 -12.97 -4.20 -10.37
C LEU A 190 -13.14 -3.47 -11.70
N ASN A 191 -14.28 -3.66 -12.36
CA ASN A 191 -14.56 -3.03 -13.65
C ASN A 191 -14.73 -1.52 -13.50
N ALA A 192 -15.31 -1.03 -12.40
CA ALA A 192 -15.40 0.40 -12.12
C ALA A 192 -14.01 1.04 -11.95
N TYR A 193 -13.09 0.38 -11.24
CA TYR A 193 -11.71 0.85 -11.11
C TYR A 193 -10.95 0.80 -12.45
N ARG A 194 -11.08 -0.28 -13.24
CA ARG A 194 -10.49 -0.35 -14.59
C ARG A 194 -11.04 0.72 -15.53
N ALA A 195 -12.34 1.00 -15.47
CA ALA A 195 -12.97 2.08 -16.25
C ALA A 195 -12.44 3.46 -15.84
N ALA A 196 -12.22 3.70 -14.55
CA ALA A 196 -11.57 4.93 -14.08
C ALA A 196 -10.15 5.08 -14.63
N VAL A 197 -9.35 3.99 -14.62
CA VAL A 197 -8.01 4.00 -15.23
C VAL A 197 -8.11 4.35 -16.73
N ALA A 198 -9.00 3.68 -17.47
CA ALA A 198 -9.21 3.95 -18.89
C ALA A 198 -9.58 5.41 -19.19
N LYS A 199 -10.44 6.00 -18.34
CA LYS A 199 -10.95 7.36 -18.50
C LYS A 199 -9.93 8.43 -18.17
N PHE A 200 -9.19 8.26 -17.07
CA PHE A 200 -8.37 9.32 -16.48
C PHE A 200 -6.89 9.26 -16.90
N HIS A 201 -6.38 8.07 -17.22
CA HIS A 201 -4.98 7.86 -17.61
C HIS A 201 -4.55 8.51 -18.96
N PRO A 202 -5.41 8.75 -19.97
CA PRO A 202 -4.97 9.30 -21.25
C PRO A 202 -4.40 10.74 -21.21
N MET A 203 -4.79 11.57 -20.24
CA MET A 203 -4.46 13.00 -20.22
C MET A 203 -2.98 13.25 -19.84
N GLY A 204 -2.26 14.06 -20.63
CA GLY A 204 -0.80 14.21 -20.53
C GLY A 204 -0.32 15.34 -19.62
N GLY A 205 -0.96 16.52 -19.70
CA GLY A 205 -0.59 17.70 -18.92
C GLY A 205 -1.80 18.31 -18.20
N TYR A 206 -1.53 19.06 -17.13
CA TYR A 206 -2.55 19.65 -16.27
C TYR A 206 -2.19 21.05 -15.81
N LYS A 207 -3.23 21.80 -15.41
CA LYS A 207 -3.13 22.98 -14.55
C LYS A 207 -3.71 22.65 -13.19
N PHE A 208 -2.97 22.98 -12.14
CA PHE A 208 -3.46 22.95 -10.77
C PHE A 208 -3.91 24.36 -10.39
N GLU A 209 -5.23 24.57 -10.33
CA GLU A 209 -5.85 25.82 -9.93
C GLU A 209 -6.08 25.81 -8.43
N VAL A 210 -5.59 26.84 -7.73
CA VAL A 210 -5.73 27.00 -6.27
C VAL A 210 -5.78 28.49 -5.93
N GLY A 211 -6.84 28.93 -5.26
CA GLY A 211 -7.10 30.36 -5.07
C GLY A 211 -7.18 31.09 -6.42
N THR A 212 -6.32 32.08 -6.64
CA THR A 212 -6.23 32.84 -7.91
C THR A 212 -5.11 32.34 -8.84
N GLU A 213 -4.39 31.29 -8.46
CA GLU A 213 -3.24 30.80 -9.20
C GLU A 213 -3.56 29.60 -10.07
N SER A 214 -2.84 29.48 -11.19
CA SER A 214 -2.89 28.33 -12.10
C SER A 214 -1.47 27.83 -12.35
N ILE A 215 -1.12 26.74 -11.68
CA ILE A 215 0.24 26.19 -11.63
C ILE A 215 0.35 25.05 -12.63
N ASN A 216 1.46 24.93 -13.36
CA ASN A 216 1.71 23.78 -14.20
C ASN A 216 1.77 22.51 -13.36
N ALA A 217 1.08 21.46 -13.79
CA ALA A 217 1.16 20.14 -13.19
C ALA A 217 1.29 19.07 -14.27
N THR A 218 2.05 18.03 -13.97
CA THR A 218 2.26 16.88 -14.85
C THR A 218 2.21 15.62 -14.01
N PHE A 219 2.10 14.46 -14.64
CA PHE A 219 2.40 13.23 -13.92
C PHE A 219 3.91 12.98 -13.91
N ALA A 220 4.42 12.57 -12.74
CA ALA A 220 5.85 12.49 -12.43
C ALA A 220 6.63 11.58 -13.39
N THR A 221 5.98 10.54 -13.91
CA THR A 221 6.55 9.75 -15.01
C THR A 221 5.55 9.66 -16.16
N ALA A 222 6.06 9.81 -17.38
CA ALA A 222 5.26 9.64 -18.59
C ALA A 222 4.73 8.20 -18.74
N ALA A 223 5.40 7.22 -18.11
CA ALA A 223 5.07 5.80 -18.20
C ALA A 223 3.95 5.36 -17.22
N THR A 224 3.96 5.83 -15.97
CA THR A 224 3.00 5.34 -14.95
C THR A 224 1.81 6.26 -14.74
N LYS A 225 1.89 7.54 -15.11
CA LYS A 225 0.85 8.57 -14.94
C LYS A 225 0.01 8.41 -13.67
N ARG A 226 0.63 8.12 -12.52
CA ARG A 226 -0.04 7.83 -11.22
C ARG A 226 0.59 8.56 -10.03
N ALA A 227 1.52 9.47 -10.29
CA ALA A 227 2.06 10.39 -9.29
C ALA A 227 2.01 11.80 -9.88
N LEU A 228 1.48 12.78 -9.14
CA LEU A 228 1.25 14.15 -9.60
C LEU A 228 2.42 15.05 -9.19
N LEU A 229 3.09 15.66 -10.15
CA LEU A 229 4.09 16.70 -9.90
C LEU A 229 3.46 18.07 -10.17
N ILE A 230 3.48 18.94 -9.17
CA ILE A 230 3.05 20.33 -9.31
C ILE A 230 4.30 21.21 -9.33
N ALA A 231 4.41 22.13 -10.30
CA ALA A 231 5.58 22.99 -10.43
C ALA A 231 5.83 23.78 -9.12
N GLY A 232 7.08 23.75 -8.64
CA GLY A 232 7.47 24.37 -7.36
C GLY A 232 7.36 23.45 -6.14
N THR A 233 6.88 22.21 -6.28
CA THR A 233 6.93 21.20 -5.22
C THR A 233 8.23 20.38 -5.30
N SER A 234 8.71 19.88 -4.15
CA SER A 234 9.96 19.12 -4.05
C SER A 234 9.82 17.63 -4.35
N ALA A 235 8.60 17.08 -4.31
CA ALA A 235 8.31 15.67 -4.52
C ALA A 235 6.92 15.48 -5.15
N PRO A 236 6.72 14.41 -5.93
CA PRO A 236 5.42 14.13 -6.50
C PRO A 236 4.43 13.60 -5.45
N PHE A 237 3.15 13.83 -5.69
CA PHE A 237 2.05 13.38 -4.85
C PHE A 237 1.49 12.07 -5.40
N ALA A 238 1.72 10.97 -4.69
CA ALA A 238 1.26 9.66 -5.09
C ALA A 238 -0.26 9.55 -4.92
N TYR A 239 -0.93 9.03 -5.93
CA TYR A 239 -2.38 8.82 -5.91
C TYR A 239 -2.73 7.53 -6.61
N ARG A 240 -3.94 7.03 -6.35
CA ARG A 240 -4.57 5.95 -7.11
C ARG A 240 -5.88 6.43 -7.72
N TYR A 241 -6.28 5.79 -8.81
CA TYR A 241 -7.60 6.02 -9.38
C TYR A 241 -8.68 5.38 -8.50
N THR A 242 -9.83 6.03 -8.49
CA THR A 242 -11.09 5.54 -7.90
C THR A 242 -12.19 5.70 -8.94
N PRO A 243 -13.32 4.98 -8.82
CA PRO A 243 -14.45 5.13 -9.74
C PRO A 243 -14.91 6.58 -9.94
N THR A 244 -14.70 7.44 -8.94
CA THR A 244 -15.16 8.83 -8.92
C THR A 244 -14.05 9.86 -9.09
N GLY A 245 -12.78 9.48 -9.19
CA GLY A 245 -11.66 10.44 -9.23
C GLY A 245 -10.34 9.88 -8.71
N LEU A 246 -9.62 10.66 -7.91
CA LEU A 246 -8.28 10.35 -7.38
C LEU A 246 -8.29 10.29 -5.84
N ASP A 247 -7.58 9.30 -5.27
CA ASP A 247 -7.34 9.14 -3.83
C ASP A 247 -5.82 9.19 -3.57
N PHE A 248 -5.38 10.25 -2.90
CA PHE A 248 -3.97 10.52 -2.61
C PHE A 248 -3.50 9.76 -1.37
N TYR A 249 -2.23 9.37 -1.36
CA TYR A 249 -1.65 8.56 -0.29
C TYR A 249 -1.82 9.19 1.10
N THR A 250 -1.57 10.50 1.18
CA THR A 250 -1.80 11.33 2.37
C THR A 250 -2.62 12.56 2.00
N GLU A 251 -3.03 13.31 3.02
CA GLU A 251 -3.42 14.70 2.81
C GLU A 251 -2.17 15.49 2.38
N TYR A 252 -2.33 16.32 1.36
CA TYR A 252 -1.34 17.27 0.88
C TYR A 252 -1.85 18.69 1.06
N ASP A 253 -0.93 19.63 1.21
CA ASP A 253 -1.21 21.05 1.34
C ASP A 253 -0.48 21.80 0.22
N ILE A 254 -1.23 22.57 -0.56
CA ILE A 254 -0.66 23.54 -1.49
C ILE A 254 -1.26 24.90 -1.13
N LYS A 255 -0.39 25.83 -0.74
CA LYS A 255 -0.74 27.22 -0.41
C LYS A 255 -1.86 27.35 0.64
N GLY A 256 -1.87 26.47 1.64
CA GLY A 256 -2.86 26.45 2.71
C GLY A 256 -4.17 25.75 2.36
N VAL A 257 -4.30 25.22 1.14
CA VAL A 257 -5.45 24.40 0.73
C VAL A 257 -5.07 22.93 0.82
N LYS A 258 -5.77 22.23 1.72
CA LYS A 258 -5.60 20.80 1.96
C LYS A 258 -6.48 19.97 1.04
N PHE A 259 -5.95 18.86 0.56
CA PHE A 259 -6.70 17.88 -0.21
C PHE A 259 -6.12 16.48 -0.04
N LYS A 260 -7.00 15.48 -0.08
CA LYS A 260 -6.65 14.05 -0.08
C LYS A 260 -7.39 13.29 -1.17
N GLU A 261 -8.57 13.74 -1.55
CA GLU A 261 -9.35 13.17 -2.64
C GLU A 261 -9.73 14.29 -3.61
N LEU A 262 -9.69 13.97 -4.91
CA LEU A 262 -10.19 14.85 -5.96
C LEU A 262 -11.21 14.08 -6.80
N LYS A 263 -12.48 14.50 -6.76
CA LYS A 263 -13.58 13.93 -7.54
C LYS A 263 -13.55 14.51 -8.95
N TYR A 264 -13.80 13.67 -9.94
CA TYR A 264 -13.90 14.10 -11.33
C TYR A 264 -15.26 14.76 -11.59
N VAL A 265 -15.22 15.90 -12.27
CA VAL A 265 -16.37 16.65 -12.77
C VAL A 265 -16.38 16.50 -14.28
N GLU A 266 -17.53 16.09 -14.84
CA GLU A 266 -17.70 15.90 -16.28
C GLU A 266 -17.48 17.20 -17.07
N PRO A 267 -17.14 17.10 -18.38
CA PRO A 267 -17.00 18.26 -19.25
C PRO A 267 -18.19 19.23 -19.20
N GLY A 268 -17.90 20.52 -19.11
CA GLY A 268 -18.92 21.57 -19.11
C GLY A 268 -18.33 22.97 -19.01
N GLY A 269 -19.03 23.96 -19.58
CA GLY A 269 -18.59 25.36 -19.59
C GLY A 269 -17.17 25.52 -20.15
N SER A 270 -16.29 26.19 -19.39
CA SER A 270 -14.88 26.40 -19.75
C SER A 270 -13.99 25.15 -19.63
N TYR A 271 -14.49 24.06 -19.04
CA TYR A 271 -13.73 22.83 -18.80
C TYR A 271 -14.18 21.73 -19.77
N THR A 272 -13.75 21.82 -21.03
CA THR A 272 -14.19 20.94 -22.14
C THR A 272 -13.75 19.48 -22.01
N LYS A 273 -12.83 19.18 -21.07
CA LYS A 273 -12.34 17.82 -20.77
C LYS A 273 -12.66 17.38 -19.34
N GLY A 274 -13.55 18.10 -18.67
CA GLY A 274 -13.76 17.94 -17.23
C GLY A 274 -12.55 18.39 -16.43
N TYR A 275 -12.58 18.14 -15.11
CA TYR A 275 -11.48 18.42 -14.20
C TYR A 275 -11.68 17.62 -12.90
N PHE A 276 -10.63 17.46 -12.11
CA PHE A 276 -10.76 16.91 -10.76
C PHE A 276 -10.82 18.03 -9.73
N THR A 277 -11.61 17.90 -8.68
CA THR A 277 -11.71 18.91 -7.62
C THR A 277 -11.95 18.27 -6.26
N ASN A 278 -11.49 18.92 -5.20
CA ASN A 278 -11.81 18.49 -3.84
C ASN A 278 -13.28 18.82 -3.51
N GLU A 279 -13.79 18.27 -2.42
CA GLU A 279 -15.19 18.47 -2.01
C GLU A 279 -15.56 19.94 -1.83
N ALA A 280 -14.63 20.77 -1.35
CA ALA A 280 -14.86 22.21 -1.15
C ALA A 280 -14.79 23.04 -2.45
N GLY A 281 -14.38 22.45 -3.59
CA GLY A 281 -14.22 23.18 -4.85
C GLY A 281 -13.07 24.19 -4.87
N THR A 282 -12.17 24.14 -3.89
CA THR A 282 -11.08 25.11 -3.69
C THR A 282 -9.81 24.78 -4.46
N VAL A 283 -9.70 23.55 -4.96
CA VAL A 283 -8.63 23.12 -5.86
C VAL A 283 -9.20 22.43 -7.09
N LYS A 284 -8.62 22.70 -8.26
CA LYS A 284 -8.95 22.00 -9.49
C LYS A 284 -7.69 21.50 -10.18
N LEU A 285 -7.73 20.25 -10.66
CA LEU A 285 -6.72 19.68 -11.53
C LEU A 285 -7.33 19.55 -12.93
N VAL A 286 -6.95 20.46 -13.82
CA VAL A 286 -7.59 20.70 -15.11
C VAL A 286 -6.70 20.17 -16.24
N PRO A 287 -7.16 19.23 -17.08
CA PRO A 287 -6.38 18.70 -18.20
C PRO A 287 -6.08 19.79 -19.25
N THR A 288 -4.83 19.88 -19.71
CA THR A 288 -4.42 20.86 -20.75
C THR A 288 -4.42 20.28 -22.16
N THR A 289 -4.23 18.95 -22.30
CA THR A 289 -4.09 18.22 -23.57
C THR A 289 -4.88 16.93 -23.58
#